data_AF-J9E5P8-F1
#
_entry.id   AF-J9E5P8-F1
#
_cell.length_a   1.000
_cell.length_b   1.000
_cell.length_c   1.000
_cell.angle_alpha   90.00
_cell.angle_beta   90.00
_cell.angle_gamma   90.00
#
_symmetry.space_group_name_H-M   'P 1'
#
loop_
_entity.id
_entity.type
_entity.pdbx_description
1 polymer ?
#
loop_
_entity_poly.entity_id
_entity_poly.type
_entity_poly.pdbx_seq_one_letter_code
_entity_poly.pdbx_strand_id
1 'polypeptide(L)'
;MTSNVSPETTISTIQPSSANDLTLVDYFVLVGHDNNALLQAIEPGGTNNLDAAELLYIPPLERSYVASVLYHFPERRSAYSFPSEIVSLCMPKGLKFYTQNDVPPPAMHTFANIREDGSRINGCALIYYE
;
A
#
# COMPACT_ATOMS: atom_id res chain seq x y z
N MET A 1 -19.79 4.82 56.63
CA MET A 1 -18.35 5.13 56.43
C MET A 1 -17.90 4.34 55.20
N THR A 2 -18.41 4.64 54.00
CA THR A 2 -17.83 5.57 53.00
C THR A 2 -16.35 5.31 52.72
N SER A 3 -16.06 4.40 51.80
CA SER A 3 -14.77 4.37 51.09
C SER A 3 -15.04 4.61 49.60
N ASN A 4 -14.43 5.70 49.13
CA ASN A 4 -14.67 6.36 47.85
C ASN A 4 -14.19 5.51 46.67
N VAL A 5 -15.05 5.36 45.66
CA VAL A 5 -14.65 4.97 44.30
C VAL A 5 -14.31 6.26 43.55
N SER A 6 -13.02 6.48 43.29
CA SER A 6 -12.56 7.52 42.37
C SER A 6 -12.71 7.01 40.92
N PRO A 7 -13.34 7.75 40.01
CA PRO A 7 -13.27 7.41 38.59
C PRO A 7 -11.93 7.93 38.04
N GLU A 8 -11.05 7.02 37.64
CA GLU A 8 -9.91 7.37 36.77
C GLU A 8 -10.47 7.89 35.46
N THR A 9 -10.50 9.22 35.34
CA THR A 9 -10.73 9.90 34.08
C THR A 9 -9.47 9.67 33.24
N THR A 10 -9.50 8.67 32.36
CA THR A 10 -8.53 8.55 31.28
C THR A 10 -8.71 9.77 30.38
N ILE A 11 -8.02 10.85 30.72
CA ILE A 11 -7.84 12.00 29.85
C ILE A 11 -7.05 11.47 28.66
N SER A 12 -7.74 11.26 27.54
CA SER A 12 -7.10 11.17 26.23
C SER A 12 -6.28 12.45 26.10
N THR A 13 -4.96 12.30 26.25
CA THR A 13 -4.02 13.39 25.99
C THR A 13 -4.14 13.66 24.51
N ILE A 14 -4.98 14.63 24.15
CA ILE A 14 -4.97 15.25 22.82
C ILE A 14 -3.59 15.90 22.74
N GLN A 15 -2.66 15.21 22.07
CA GLN A 15 -1.38 15.82 21.75
C GLN A 15 -1.66 17.11 20.98
N PRO A 16 -1.05 18.23 21.37
CA PRO A 16 -1.18 19.46 20.61
C PRO A 16 -0.68 19.18 19.20
N SER A 17 -1.54 19.41 18.20
CA SER A 17 -1.17 19.42 16.80
C SER A 17 -0.04 20.44 16.63
N SER A 18 1.20 19.94 16.65
CA SER A 18 2.38 20.77 16.54
C SER A 18 2.33 21.53 15.22
N ALA A 19 2.59 22.83 15.33
CA ALA A 19 2.72 23.81 14.27
C ALA A 19 3.16 23.21 12.93
N ASN A 20 2.39 23.50 11.86
CA ASN A 20 2.63 23.18 10.45
C ASN A 20 4.09 22.84 10.09
N ASP A 21 4.46 21.57 10.22
CA ASP A 21 5.64 20.96 9.59
C ASP A 21 5.34 20.81 8.09
N LEU A 22 5.39 21.91 7.36
CA LEU A 22 5.22 21.90 5.90
C LEU A 22 6.44 21.22 5.27
N THR A 23 6.35 19.91 5.03
CA THR A 23 7.33 19.18 4.24
C THR A 23 6.99 19.30 2.75
N LEU A 24 8.02 19.22 1.89
CA LEU A 24 7.81 19.18 0.44
C LEU A 24 7.06 17.90 0.01
N VAL A 25 7.27 16.81 0.76
CA VAL A 25 6.70 15.49 0.53
C VAL A 25 6.22 14.93 1.86
N ASP A 26 4.97 14.47 1.91
CA ASP A 26 4.36 13.92 3.11
C ASP A 26 4.91 12.52 3.43
N TYR A 27 5.14 11.70 2.41
CA TYR A 27 5.62 10.33 2.54
C TYR A 27 6.19 9.75 1.24
N PHE A 28 6.95 8.67 1.39
CA PHE A 28 7.39 7.77 0.33
C PHE A 28 6.81 6.38 0.59
N VAL A 29 6.48 5.65 -0.48
CA VAL A 29 6.06 4.24 -0.44
C VAL A 29 6.83 3.46 -1.48
N LEU A 30 7.22 2.24 -1.13
CA LEU A 30 7.67 1.23 -2.07
C LEU A 30 6.55 0.21 -2.23
N VAL A 31 6.05 0.06 -3.47
CA VAL A 31 4.95 -0.85 -3.81
C VAL A 31 5.49 -1.89 -4.78
N GLY A 32 5.14 -3.15 -4.58
CA GLY A 32 5.61 -4.24 -5.42
C GLY A 32 5.03 -5.58 -5.01
N HIS A 33 5.62 -6.66 -5.54
CA HIS A 33 5.30 -8.01 -5.13
C HIS A 33 5.99 -8.34 -3.79
N ASP A 34 5.23 -8.78 -2.80
CA ASP A 34 5.79 -9.34 -1.57
C ASP A 34 6.12 -10.82 -1.80
N ASN A 35 7.42 -11.15 -1.77
CA ASN A 35 7.91 -12.51 -1.96
C ASN A 35 7.44 -13.49 -0.86
N ASN A 36 6.97 -12.98 0.28
CA ASN A 36 6.39 -13.80 1.35
C ASN A 36 4.88 -13.99 1.20
N ALA A 37 4.22 -13.19 0.36
CA ALA A 37 2.81 -13.34 0.12
C ALA A 37 2.54 -14.64 -0.66
N LEU A 38 1.57 -15.42 -0.19
CA LEU A 38 1.12 -16.60 -0.94
C LEU A 38 0.64 -16.16 -2.34
N LEU A 39 0.96 -16.99 -3.35
CA LEU A 39 0.40 -16.83 -4.68
C LEU A 39 -1.12 -16.89 -4.59
N GLN A 40 -1.80 -15.87 -5.10
CA GLN A 40 -3.25 -15.86 -5.12
C GLN A 40 -3.74 -16.49 -6.42
N ALA A 41 -4.52 -17.56 -6.29
CA ALA A 41 -5.28 -18.12 -7.41
C ALA A 41 -6.42 -17.17 -7.77
N ILE A 42 -6.20 -16.30 -8.75
CA ILE A 42 -7.27 -15.48 -9.33
C ILE A 42 -7.82 -16.23 -10.54
N GLU A 43 -8.80 -17.10 -10.31
CA GLU A 43 -9.58 -17.72 -11.38
C GLU A 43 -10.58 -16.69 -11.96
N PRO A 44 -10.81 -16.66 -13.29
CA PRO A 44 -11.93 -15.94 -13.89
C PRO A 44 -13.24 -16.66 -13.53
N GLY A 45 -13.73 -16.45 -12.30
CA GLY A 45 -14.87 -17.17 -11.75
C GLY A 45 -15.07 -17.08 -10.23
N GLY A 46 -14.15 -16.44 -9.49
CA GLY A 46 -14.40 -16.02 -8.10
C GLY A 46 -14.31 -17.13 -7.04
N THR A 47 -13.73 -18.29 -7.36
CA THR A 47 -13.40 -19.31 -6.34
C THR A 47 -11.90 -19.34 -6.12
N ASN A 48 -11.44 -18.88 -4.95
CA ASN A 48 -10.03 -18.81 -4.52
C ASN A 48 -9.43 -20.21 -4.20
N ASN A 49 -9.74 -21.24 -4.99
CA ASN A 49 -9.61 -22.64 -4.57
C ASN A 49 -8.57 -23.47 -5.36
N LEU A 50 -7.64 -22.88 -6.12
CA LEU A 50 -6.48 -23.66 -6.55
C LEU A 50 -5.52 -23.81 -5.37
N ASP A 51 -5.11 -25.06 -5.13
CA ASP A 51 -4.03 -25.35 -4.20
C ASP A 51 -2.76 -24.61 -4.66
N ALA A 52 -1.96 -24.11 -3.72
CA ALA A 52 -0.71 -23.41 -4.05
C ALA A 52 0.23 -24.28 -4.89
N ALA A 53 0.11 -25.61 -4.76
CA ALA A 53 0.80 -26.60 -5.59
C ALA A 53 0.36 -26.57 -7.06
N GLU A 54 -0.90 -26.29 -7.37
CA GLU A 54 -1.40 -26.20 -8.75
C GLU A 54 -0.89 -24.94 -9.45
N LEU A 55 -0.76 -23.82 -8.72
CA LEU A 55 -0.17 -22.59 -9.25
C LEU A 55 1.28 -22.76 -9.68
N LEU A 56 2.03 -23.73 -9.12
CA LEU A 56 3.40 -24.01 -9.52
C LEU A 56 3.51 -24.58 -10.94
N TYR A 57 2.45 -25.22 -11.46
CA TYR A 57 2.42 -25.72 -12.84
C TYR A 57 2.15 -24.62 -13.87
N ILE A 58 1.59 -23.48 -13.45
CA ILE A 58 1.41 -22.31 -14.30
C ILE A 58 2.77 -21.61 -14.45
N PRO A 59 3.21 -21.24 -15.67
CA PRO A 59 4.45 -20.48 -15.86
C PRO A 59 4.45 -19.18 -15.04
N PRO A 60 5.58 -18.76 -14.43
CA PRO A 60 5.62 -17.56 -13.59
C PRO A 60 5.04 -16.30 -14.23
N LEU A 61 5.25 -16.09 -15.53
CA LEU A 61 4.72 -14.93 -16.25
C LEU A 61 3.19 -14.96 -16.46
N GLU A 62 2.57 -16.13 -16.35
CA GLU A 62 1.13 -16.35 -16.54
C GLU A 62 0.37 -16.39 -15.22
N ARG A 63 1.07 -16.31 -14.08
CA ARG A 63 0.44 -16.30 -12.76
C ARG A 63 -0.13 -14.94 -12.41
N SER A 64 -1.13 -14.97 -11.53
CA SER A 64 -1.68 -13.78 -10.92
C SER A 64 -0.89 -13.40 -9.67
N TYR A 65 -0.53 -12.12 -9.57
CA TYR A 65 0.20 -11.56 -8.45
C TYR A 65 -0.53 -10.33 -7.92
N VAL A 66 -0.48 -10.15 -6.60
CA VAL A 66 -1.04 -8.99 -5.92
C VAL A 66 0.10 -8.10 -5.47
N ALA A 67 -0.02 -6.81 -5.77
CA ALA A 67 0.89 -5.79 -5.26
C ALA A 67 0.48 -5.37 -3.85
N SER A 68 1.48 -5.05 -3.03
CA SER A 68 1.29 -4.52 -1.69
C SER A 68 2.28 -3.40 -1.43
N VAL A 69 2.03 -2.61 -0.38
CA VAL A 69 3.03 -1.67 0.15
C VAL A 69 4.08 -2.49 0.90
N LEU A 70 5.30 -2.50 0.40
CA LEU A 70 6.44 -3.22 0.97
C LEU A 70 7.11 -2.40 2.08
N TYR A 71 7.30 -1.11 1.84
CA TYR A 71 7.94 -0.18 2.77
C TYR A 71 7.33 1.20 2.64
N HIS A 72 7.46 2.00 3.70
CA HIS A 72 7.09 3.40 3.67
C HIS A 72 7.96 4.25 4.59
N PHE A 73 8.03 5.54 4.29
CA PHE A 73 8.69 6.53 5.12
C PHE A 73 7.85 7.81 5.17
N PRO A 74 7.65 8.44 6.34
CA PRO A 74 8.11 8.03 7.67
C PRO A 74 7.38 6.79 8.20
N GLU A 75 7.98 6.11 9.18
CA GLU A 75 7.46 4.84 9.76
C GLU A 75 6.25 5.05 10.68
N ARG A 76 6.21 6.15 11.43
CA ARG A 76 5.01 6.56 12.18
C ARG A 76 4.34 7.74 11.48
N ARG A 77 3.04 7.62 11.23
CA ARG A 77 2.18 8.74 10.86
C ARG A 77 1.09 8.91 11.91
N SER A 78 1.09 10.05 12.59
CA SER A 78 0.11 10.37 13.66
C SER A 78 -1.24 10.83 13.12
N ALA A 79 -1.32 11.26 11.86
CA ALA A 79 -2.51 11.92 11.33
C ALA A 79 -3.15 11.23 10.10
N TYR A 80 -2.43 10.36 9.37
CA TYR A 80 -2.92 9.86 8.08
C TYR A 80 -2.52 8.40 7.83
N SER A 81 -3.51 7.52 7.64
CA SER A 81 -3.33 6.18 7.05
C SER A 81 -3.05 6.29 5.55
N PHE A 82 -2.47 5.25 4.92
CA PHE A 82 -2.33 5.23 3.46
C PHE A 82 -3.72 5.09 2.86
N PRO A 83 -4.03 5.79 1.76
CA PRO A 83 -5.25 5.51 1.03
C PRO A 83 -5.22 4.04 0.59
N SER A 84 -6.33 3.33 0.73
CA SER A 84 -6.47 1.93 0.30
C SER A 84 -6.08 1.75 -1.17
N GLU A 85 -6.25 2.81 -1.97
CA GLU A 85 -5.99 2.83 -3.40
C GLU A 85 -4.52 3.12 -3.73
N ILE A 86 -3.63 3.34 -2.75
CA ILE A 86 -2.24 3.77 -3.01
C ILE A 86 -1.51 2.81 -3.94
N VAL A 87 -1.75 1.51 -3.79
CA VAL A 87 -1.16 0.46 -4.63
C VAL A 87 -1.60 0.63 -6.09
N SER A 88 -2.90 0.81 -6.32
CA SER A 88 -3.48 1.01 -7.66
C SER A 88 -3.02 2.33 -8.29
N LEU A 89 -2.79 3.37 -7.49
CA LEU A 89 -2.27 4.65 -7.95
C LEU A 89 -0.78 4.56 -8.33
N CYS A 90 0.02 3.82 -7.57
CA CYS A 90 1.42 3.55 -7.87
C CYS A 90 1.61 2.57 -9.04
N MET A 91 0.68 1.63 -9.24
CA MET A 91 0.75 0.62 -10.30
C MET A 91 -0.57 0.56 -11.09
N PRO A 92 -0.91 1.58 -11.91
CA PRO A 92 -2.19 1.67 -12.61
C PRO A 92 -2.38 0.56 -13.66
N LYS A 93 -1.30 -0.08 -14.09
CA LYS A 93 -1.31 -1.24 -15.00
C LYS A 93 -1.08 -2.57 -14.29
N GLY A 94 -1.15 -2.59 -12.96
CA GLY A 94 -0.84 -3.74 -12.12
C GLY A 94 0.65 -4.13 -12.13
N LEU A 95 0.96 -5.24 -11.47
CA LEU A 95 2.28 -5.88 -11.56
C LEU A 95 2.49 -6.43 -12.97
N LYS A 96 3.71 -6.23 -13.47
CA LYS A 96 4.15 -6.83 -14.73
C LYS A 96 5.48 -7.51 -14.50
N PHE A 97 5.60 -8.70 -15.06
CA PHE A 97 6.81 -9.48 -15.03
C PHE A 97 7.35 -9.60 -16.45
N TYR A 98 8.66 -9.52 -16.56
CA TYR A 98 9.38 -9.62 -17.81
C TYR A 98 10.47 -10.65 -17.66
N THR A 99 10.85 -11.27 -18.77
CA THR A 99 12.11 -12.04 -18.80
C THR A 99 13.28 -11.06 -18.78
N GLN A 100 14.45 -11.52 -18.31
CA GLN A 100 15.67 -10.71 -18.27
C GLN A 100 16.05 -10.10 -19.63
N ASN A 101 15.61 -10.70 -20.74
CA ASN A 101 15.93 -10.25 -22.10
C ASN A 101 14.96 -9.18 -22.64
N ASP A 102 13.85 -8.91 -21.96
CA ASP A 102 12.76 -8.04 -22.46
C ASP A 102 12.25 -7.07 -21.38
N VAL A 103 13.18 -6.55 -20.56
CA VAL A 103 12.84 -5.59 -19.50
C VAL A 103 12.72 -4.19 -20.11
N PRO A 104 11.54 -3.53 -20.01
CA PRO A 104 11.39 -2.17 -20.49
C PRO A 104 12.14 -1.17 -19.57
N PRO A 105 12.52 0.01 -20.08
CA PRO A 105 13.15 1.03 -19.26
C PRO A 105 12.21 1.52 -18.14
N PRO A 106 12.76 2.05 -17.02
CA PRO A 106 11.95 2.64 -15.97
C PRO A 106 11.02 3.73 -16.50
N ALA A 107 9.80 3.78 -15.96
CA ALA A 107 8.76 4.71 -16.38
C ALA A 107 8.22 5.48 -15.19
N MET A 108 7.85 6.74 -15.40
CA MET A 108 7.29 7.59 -14.36
C MET A 108 5.89 8.05 -14.74
N HIS A 109 4.98 8.11 -13.78
CA HIS A 109 3.69 8.78 -13.94
C HIS A 109 3.29 9.52 -12.68
N THR A 110 2.37 10.47 -12.86
CA THR A 110 1.80 11.24 -11.77
C THR A 110 0.34 10.86 -11.57
N PHE A 111 -0.16 11.02 -10.36
CA PHE A 111 -1.56 10.81 -10.04
C PHE A 111 -2.07 11.86 -9.05
N ALA A 112 -3.40 11.99 -8.99
CA ALA A 112 -4.09 12.75 -7.96
C ALA A 112 -5.22 11.90 -7.39
N ASN A 113 -5.34 11.87 -6.06
CA ASN A 113 -6.45 11.25 -5.35
C ASN A 113 -7.23 12.35 -4.63
N ILE A 114 -8.49 12.52 -4.99
CA ILE A 114 -9.42 13.43 -4.33
C ILE A 114 -10.31 12.58 -3.44
N ARG A 115 -10.24 12.82 -2.13
CA ARG A 115 -11.05 12.13 -1.13
C ARG A 115 -12.45 12.75 -1.04
N GLU A 116 -13.35 12.03 -0.38
CA GLU A 116 -14.75 12.46 -0.17
C GLU A 116 -14.88 13.77 0.61
N ASP A 117 -13.93 14.06 1.49
CA ASP A 117 -13.84 15.32 2.25
C ASP A 117 -13.32 16.51 1.42
N GLY A 118 -13.03 16.29 0.12
CA GLY A 118 -12.47 17.28 -0.79
C GLY A 118 -10.96 17.46 -0.65
N SER A 119 -10.29 16.75 0.27
CA SER A 119 -8.83 16.76 0.36
C SER A 119 -8.21 16.11 -0.87
N ARG A 120 -7.03 16.60 -1.27
CA ARG A 120 -6.32 16.13 -2.46
C ARG A 120 -4.91 15.69 -2.10
N ILE A 121 -4.55 14.49 -2.55
CA ILE A 121 -3.18 13.98 -2.55
C ILE A 121 -2.69 14.03 -3.99
N ASN A 122 -1.48 14.56 -4.20
CA ASN A 122 -0.76 14.42 -5.46
C ASN A 122 0.42 13.48 -5.24
N GLY A 123 0.73 12.67 -6.24
CA GLY A 123 1.83 11.73 -6.18
C GLY A 123 2.54 11.57 -7.51
N CYS A 124 3.78 11.12 -7.42
CA CYS A 124 4.61 10.70 -8.54
C CYS A 124 5.11 9.29 -8.23
N ALA A 125 4.97 8.37 -9.19
CA ALA A 125 5.42 7.01 -9.07
C ALA A 125 6.47 6.72 -10.13
N LEU A 126 7.59 6.14 -9.70
CA LEU A 126 8.60 5.56 -10.57
C LEU A 126 8.41 4.05 -10.58
N ILE A 127 8.18 3.48 -11.75
CA ILE A 127 8.09 2.05 -12.00
C ILE A 127 9.43 1.60 -12.57
N TYR A 128 10.04 0.63 -11.90
CA TYR A 128 11.25 -0.05 -12.34
C TYR A 128 11.10 -1.56 -12.13
N TYR A 129 11.98 -2.33 -12.76
CA TYR A 129 12.02 -3.79 -12.68
C TYR A 129 13.35 -4.21 -12.08
N GLU A 130 13.32 -5.24 -11.24
CA GLU A 130 14.49 -5.87 -10.59
C GLU A 130 14.96 -7.08 -11.39
#